data_AF-U2F3S3-F1
#
_entry.id   AF-U2F3S3-F1
#
_cell.length_a   1.000
_cell.length_b   1.000
_cell.length_c   1.000
_cell.angle_alpha   90.00
_cell.angle_beta   90.00
_cell.angle_gamma   90.00
#
_symmetry.space_group_name_H-M   'P 1'
#
loop_
_entity.id
_entity.type
_entity.pdbx_description
1 polymer ?
#
loop_
_entity_poly.entity_id
_entity_poly.type
_entity_poly.pdbx_seq_one_letter_code
_entity_poly.pdbx_strand_id
1 'polypeptide(L)'
;MKKDDLIEFLSSTIEEDAIISRIYNLFHNEWNYSLDELNEIINFGIKNGDLIIADMDDYDKFYDTIDWRLDNVYQEILMVDIYKYMPLLFNENPQVPKEYEKFISE
;
A
#
# COMPACT_ATOMS: atom_id res chain seq x y z
N MET A 1 9.75 -8.07 -2.40
CA MET A 1 9.99 -6.61 -2.52
C MET A 1 11.20 -6.22 -1.69
N LYS A 2 12.01 -5.23 -2.13
CA LYS A 2 13.10 -4.68 -1.29
C LYS A 2 12.52 -4.04 -0.03
N LYS A 3 13.31 -4.00 1.06
CA LYS A 3 12.89 -3.42 2.34
C LYS A 3 12.42 -1.97 2.19
N ASP A 4 13.22 -1.13 1.55
CA ASP A 4 12.95 0.31 1.44
C ASP A 4 11.71 0.58 0.57
N ASP A 5 11.53 -0.19 -0.51
CA ASP A 5 10.35 -0.08 -1.37
C ASP A 5 9.07 -0.51 -0.63
N LEU A 6 9.14 -1.52 0.25
CA LEU A 6 8.00 -1.92 1.08
C LEU A 6 7.66 -0.86 2.14
N ILE A 7 8.68 -0.18 2.69
CA ILE A 7 8.47 0.95 3.58
C ILE A 7 7.77 2.08 2.83
N GLU A 8 8.24 2.44 1.63
CA GLU A 8 7.60 3.44 0.77
C GLU A 8 6.13 3.07 0.51
N PHE A 9 5.86 1.82 0.15
CA PHE A 9 4.50 1.35 -0.11
C PHE A 9 3.60 1.59 1.11
N LEU A 10 4.01 1.10 2.28
CA LEU A 10 3.20 1.21 3.50
C LEU A 10 3.07 2.66 3.97
N SER A 11 4.13 3.47 3.84
CA SER A 11 4.09 4.91 4.16
C SER A 11 3.08 5.65 3.28
N SER A 12 3.02 5.36 1.98
CA SER A 12 2.06 5.99 1.06
C SER A 12 0.60 5.76 1.45
N THR A 13 0.30 4.60 2.08
CA THR A 13 -1.06 4.29 2.57
C THR A 13 -1.45 5.06 3.85
N ILE A 14 -0.46 5.63 4.57
CA ILE A 14 -0.69 6.51 5.73
C ILE A 14 -0.80 7.96 5.29
N GLU A 15 -0.05 8.36 4.27
CA GLU A 15 -0.03 9.74 3.76
C GLU A 15 -1.24 10.08 2.88
N GLU A 16 -2.18 9.15 2.67
CA GLU A 16 -3.30 9.30 1.72
C GLU A 16 -2.78 9.68 0.33
N ASP A 17 -1.72 8.98 -0.10
CA ASP A 17 -1.05 9.18 -1.38
C ASP A 17 -0.92 7.87 -2.16
N ALA A 18 -1.75 6.89 -1.79
CA ALA A 18 -1.71 5.52 -2.27
C ALA A 18 -2.81 5.26 -3.30
N ILE A 19 -3.04 6.24 -4.19
CA ILE A 19 -3.94 6.13 -5.33
C ILE A 19 -3.43 5.05 -6.28
N ILE A 20 -4.32 4.20 -6.81
CA ILE A 20 -3.93 3.04 -7.63
C ILE A 20 -3.10 3.43 -8.84
N SER A 21 -3.41 4.51 -9.55
CA SER A 21 -2.60 4.99 -10.67
C SER A 21 -1.16 5.30 -10.27
N ARG A 22 -0.95 5.84 -9.06
CA ARG A 22 0.38 6.18 -8.53
C ARG A 22 1.13 4.92 -8.12
N ILE A 23 0.48 4.01 -7.40
CA ILE A 23 1.06 2.70 -7.05
C ILE A 23 1.46 1.95 -8.32
N TYR A 24 0.57 1.88 -9.31
CA TYR A 24 0.82 1.23 -10.59
C TYR A 24 2.04 1.86 -11.28
N ASN A 25 2.09 3.19 -11.39
CA ASN A 25 3.20 3.82 -12.07
C ASN A 25 4.54 3.61 -11.35
N LEU A 26 4.59 3.85 -10.04
CA LEU A 26 5.84 3.75 -9.28
C LEU A 26 6.32 2.30 -9.13
N PHE A 27 5.48 1.42 -8.60
CA PHE A 27 5.90 0.07 -8.25
C PHE A 27 5.95 -0.85 -9.46
N HIS A 28 4.95 -0.79 -10.35
CA HIS A 28 4.88 -1.70 -11.48
C HIS A 28 5.68 -1.19 -12.68
N ASN A 29 5.47 0.05 -13.13
CA ASN A 29 6.17 0.55 -14.33
C ASN A 29 7.63 0.94 -14.05
N GLU A 30 7.90 1.67 -12.98
CA GLU A 30 9.25 2.20 -12.72
C GLU A 30 10.13 1.18 -12.00
N TRP A 31 9.60 0.49 -10.99
CA TRP A 31 10.36 -0.46 -10.16
C TRP A 31 10.21 -1.92 -10.58
N ASN A 32 9.39 -2.21 -11.60
CA ASN A 32 9.18 -3.55 -12.19
C ASN A 32 8.68 -4.63 -11.22
N TYR A 33 7.95 -4.24 -10.16
CA TYR A 33 7.23 -5.21 -9.33
C TYR A 33 6.01 -5.75 -10.09
N SER A 34 5.71 -7.03 -9.89
CA SER A 34 4.52 -7.63 -10.51
C SER A 34 3.24 -7.17 -9.81
N LEU A 35 2.14 -7.10 -10.56
CA LEU A 35 0.82 -6.81 -9.97
C LEU A 35 0.38 -7.91 -8.98
N ASP A 36 0.86 -9.14 -9.17
CA ASP A 36 0.59 -10.26 -8.25
C ASP A 36 1.25 -10.03 -6.89
N GLU A 37 2.51 -9.57 -6.86
CA GLU A 37 3.19 -9.20 -5.60
C GLU A 37 2.48 -8.05 -4.88
N LEU A 38 2.07 -7.00 -5.61
CA LEU A 38 1.33 -5.86 -5.05
C LEU A 38 -0.04 -6.30 -4.51
N ASN A 39 -0.75 -7.13 -5.26
CA ASN A 39 -2.01 -7.73 -4.81
C ASN A 39 -1.81 -8.56 -3.55
N GLU A 40 -0.74 -9.33 -3.42
CA GLU A 40 -0.51 -10.16 -2.24
C GLU A 40 -0.35 -9.32 -0.98
N ILE A 41 0.43 -8.23 -1.06
CA ILE A 41 0.65 -7.29 0.05
C ILE A 41 -0.66 -6.62 0.46
N ILE A 42 -1.41 -6.07 -0.51
CA ILE A 42 -2.65 -5.35 -0.23
C ILE A 42 -3.72 -6.29 0.32
N ASN A 43 -3.91 -7.46 -0.30
CA ASN A 43 -4.89 -8.44 0.18
C ASN A 43 -4.55 -8.98 1.57
N PHE A 44 -3.26 -9.06 1.92
CA PHE A 44 -2.86 -9.41 3.27
C PHE A 44 -3.24 -8.32 4.28
N GLY A 45 -2.96 -7.05 3.96
CA GLY A 45 -3.36 -5.93 4.82
C GLY A 45 -4.88 -5.85 5.00
N ILE A 46 -5.66 -6.04 3.93
CA ILE A 46 -7.13 -6.10 3.99
C ILE A 46 -7.60 -7.24 4.89
N LYS A 47 -7.04 -8.44 4.73
CA LYS A 47 -7.43 -9.61 5.56
C LYS A 47 -7.11 -9.42 7.04
N ASN A 48 -6.06 -8.68 7.37
CA ASN A 48 -5.70 -8.37 8.74
C ASN A 48 -6.49 -7.18 9.32
N GLY A 49 -7.23 -6.45 8.49
CA GLY A 49 -7.89 -5.20 8.87
C GLY A 49 -6.94 -4.01 8.99
N ASP A 50 -5.75 -4.11 8.42
CA ASP A 50 -4.75 -3.02 8.41
C ASP A 50 -4.99 -2.05 7.25
N LEU A 51 -5.45 -2.54 6.09
CA LEU A 51 -5.68 -1.75 4.88
C LEU A 51 -7.13 -1.85 4.41
N ILE A 52 -7.59 -0.82 3.72
CA ILE A 52 -8.87 -0.80 2.97
C ILE A 52 -8.65 -0.18 1.59
N ILE A 53 -9.56 -0.50 0.66
CA ILE A 53 -9.64 0.17 -0.65
C ILE A 53 -10.84 1.11 -0.58
N ALA A 54 -10.59 2.41 -0.66
CA ALA A 54 -11.63 3.44 -0.61
C ALA A 54 -11.70 4.23 -1.92
N ASP A 55 -12.79 4.97 -2.09
CA ASP A 55 -12.90 5.98 -3.14
C ASP A 55 -12.19 7.27 -2.68
N MET A 56 -11.37 7.86 -3.54
CA MET A 56 -10.63 9.08 -3.24
C MET A 56 -11.56 10.28 -2.97
N ASP A 57 -12.71 10.33 -3.64
CA ASP A 57 -13.67 11.43 -3.49
C ASP A 57 -14.76 11.13 -2.43
N ASP A 58 -14.91 9.86 -2.02
CA ASP A 58 -15.95 9.39 -1.10
C ASP A 58 -15.46 8.27 -0.17
N TYR A 59 -14.91 8.65 0.97
CA TYR A 59 -14.38 7.69 1.95
C TYR A 59 -15.43 6.80 2.65
N ASP A 60 -16.73 6.99 2.39
CA ASP A 60 -17.78 6.05 2.82
C ASP A 60 -18.01 4.92 1.79
N LYS A 61 -17.35 5.00 0.63
CA LYS A 61 -17.42 4.03 -0.46
C LYS A 61 -16.14 3.19 -0.51
N PHE A 62 -16.32 1.88 -0.32
CA PHE A 62 -15.22 0.90 -0.30
C PHE A 62 -15.31 -0.08 -1.47
N TYR A 63 -14.17 -0.67 -1.82
CA TYR A 63 -14.04 -1.65 -2.89
C TYR A 63 -13.48 -2.98 -2.38
N ASP A 64 -13.94 -4.09 -2.97
CA ASP A 64 -13.43 -5.43 -2.65
C ASP A 64 -12.24 -5.85 -3.52
N THR A 65 -12.01 -5.15 -4.64
CA THR A 65 -11.00 -5.50 -5.65
C THR A 65 -10.30 -4.28 -6.19
N ILE A 66 -9.02 -4.44 -6.53
CA ILE A 66 -8.20 -3.42 -7.18
C ILE A 66 -8.37 -3.49 -8.69
N ASP A 67 -8.57 -2.34 -9.32
CA ASP A 67 -8.56 -2.17 -10.77
C ASP A 67 -7.23 -1.54 -11.21
N TRP A 68 -6.27 -2.37 -11.62
CA TRP A 68 -4.90 -1.98 -11.97
C TRP A 68 -4.76 -1.25 -13.31
N ARG A 69 -5.65 -0.30 -13.62
CA ARG A 69 -5.48 0.58 -14.76
C ARG A 69 -4.65 1.79 -14.39
N LEU A 70 -3.76 2.20 -15.29
CA LEU A 70 -2.93 3.39 -15.11
C LEU A 70 -3.75 4.67 -14.91
N ASP A 71 -4.97 4.73 -15.44
CA ASP A 71 -5.90 5.86 -15.30
C ASP A 71 -6.87 5.71 -14.12
N ASN A 72 -6.70 4.69 -13.27
CA ASN A 72 -7.48 4.55 -12.04
C ASN A 72 -6.98 5.54 -10.98
N VAL A 73 -7.58 6.73 -11.01
CA VAL A 73 -7.35 7.82 -10.07
C VAL A 73 -8.37 7.86 -8.92
N TYR A 74 -9.31 6.91 -8.89
CA TYR A 74 -10.47 6.95 -8.00
C TYR A 74 -10.37 5.92 -6.85
N GLN A 75 -9.62 4.83 -7.02
CA GLN A 75 -9.32 3.91 -5.92
C GLN A 75 -8.05 4.33 -5.20
N GLU A 76 -8.09 4.22 -3.88
CA GLU A 76 -6.96 4.47 -3.00
C GLU A 76 -6.84 3.39 -1.92
N ILE A 77 -5.60 3.03 -1.57
CA ILE A 77 -5.30 2.11 -0.47
C ILE A 77 -5.02 2.92 0.81
N LEU A 78 -5.83 2.73 1.84
CA LEU A 78 -5.71 3.49 3.09
C LEU A 78 -5.34 2.57 4.25
N MET A 79 -4.45 3.07 5.11
CA MET A 79 -4.15 2.44 6.40
C MET A 79 -5.25 2.76 7.42
N VAL A 80 -5.84 1.74 8.02
CA VAL A 80 -6.95 1.88 8.97
C VAL A 80 -6.50 2.45 10.32
N ASP A 81 -5.43 1.89 10.89
CA ASP A 81 -4.84 2.36 12.15
C ASP A 81 -3.45 2.95 11.89
N ILE A 82 -3.44 4.22 11.50
CA ILE A 82 -2.19 4.94 11.22
C ILE A 82 -1.26 4.96 12.45
N TYR A 83 -1.79 5.03 13.67
CA TYR A 83 -1.00 5.16 14.88
C TYR A 83 -0.25 3.87 15.24
N LYS A 84 -0.77 2.72 14.82
CA LYS A 84 -0.07 1.42 14.93
C LYS A 84 1.25 1.40 14.17
N TYR A 85 1.30 2.00 12.98
CA TYR A 85 2.42 1.84 12.05
C TYR A 85 3.28 3.08 11.86
N MET A 86 2.72 4.27 12.06
CA MET A 86 3.44 5.53 11.89
C MET A 86 4.76 5.59 12.68
N PRO A 87 4.88 5.12 13.94
CA PRO A 87 6.15 5.15 14.66
C PRO A 87 7.25 4.28 14.04
N LEU A 88 6.89 3.26 13.25
CA LEU A 88 7.83 2.37 12.57
C LEU A 88 8.25 2.94 11.21
N LEU A 89 7.31 3.51 10.47
CA LEU A 89 7.50 3.98 9.10
C LEU A 89 8.09 5.40 9.04
N PHE A 90 7.75 6.27 9.99
CA PHE A 90 8.17 7.68 10.04
C PHE A 90 9.11 7.95 11.22
N ASN A 91 10.29 7.33 11.21
CA ASN A 91 11.34 7.58 12.19
C ASN A 91 12.72 7.72 11.52
N GLU A 92 13.78 7.98 12.30
CA GLU A 92 15.15 8.19 11.76
C GLU A 92 15.74 6.95 11.04
N ASN A 93 15.23 5.75 11.33
CA ASN A 93 15.63 4.50 10.71
C ASN A 93 14.39 3.63 10.44
N PRO A 94 13.61 3.92 9.39
CA PRO A 94 12.33 3.27 9.13
C PRO A 94 12.40 1.75 9.16
N GLN A 95 11.38 1.13 9.73
CA GLN A 95 11.28 -0.33 9.87
C GLN A 95 9.98 -0.83 9.24
N VAL A 96 10.09 -1.97 8.55
CA VAL A 96 8.93 -2.71 8.08
C VAL A 96 8.21 -3.29 9.30
N PRO A 97 6.89 -3.11 9.45
CA PRO A 97 6.14 -3.75 10.52
C PRO A 97 6.24 -5.28 10.44
N LYS A 98 6.33 -5.94 11.59
CA LYS A 98 6.70 -7.36 11.70
C LYS A 98 5.83 -8.29 10.85
N GLU A 99 4.53 -8.01 10.78
CA GLU A 99 3.57 -8.79 9.98
C GLU A 99 3.80 -8.69 8.46
N TYR A 100 4.47 -7.63 7.99
CA TYR A 100 4.81 -7.39 6.59
C TYR A 100 6.23 -7.85 6.21
N GLU A 101 7.11 -8.17 7.18
CA GLU A 101 8.49 -8.61 6.91
C GLU A 101 8.57 -9.81 5.95
N LYS A 102 7.55 -10.67 5.91
CA LYS A 102 7.46 -11.81 5.00
C LYS A 102 7.45 -11.46 3.51
N PHE A 103 7.17 -10.19 3.16
CA PHE A 103 7.18 -9.71 1.77
C PHE A 103 8.54 -9.16 1.33
N ILE A 104 9.50 -9.11 2.25
CA ILE A 104 10.88 -8.74 1.95
C ILE A 104 11.52 -9.89 1.17
N SER A 105 12.07 -9.58 0.01
CA SER A 105 12.86 -10.51 -0.82
C SER A 105 14.25 -9.95 -1.04
N GLU A 106 15.22 -10.85 -1.24
CA GLU A 106 16.63 -10.51 -1.56
C GLU A 106 16.78 -9.80 -2.92
#